data_AF-A0A9W9B5M9-F1
#
_entry.id   AF-A0A9W9B5M9-F1
#
_cell.length_a   1.000
_cell.length_b   1.000
_cell.length_c   1.000
_cell.angle_alpha   90.00
_cell.angle_beta   90.00
_cell.angle_gamma   90.00
#
_symmetry.space_group_name_H-M   'P 1'
#
loop_
_entity.id
_entity.type
_entity.pdbx_description
1 polymer ?
#
loop_
_entity_poly.entity_id
_entity_poly.type
_entity_poly.pdbx_seq_one_letter_code
_entity_poly.pdbx_strand_id
1 'polypeptide(L)'
;MIEAAVALPNLEYDANRLYASKHTTEIQIRQAWLAAELLLGEAAIVDRQLNQCLQQMTSVTPHPTLVVTLTAESDTCYLPGKQLQFTDCSSKCNWLFYWSVIVRLNRLIKHLYDISSELSSKLPDKPQLSTALTNLVKDDDVLDQYADNIGISLGAGMTASTFHAQEALIFVFNLYTYWEDRGNVEKTNWCIQTLQALQNHDRSLDIEVNPSR
;
A
#
# COMPACT_ATOMS: atom_id res chain seq x y z
N MET A 1 -1.28 -3.76 -14.05
CA MET A 1 -1.86 -3.22 -12.80
C MET A 1 -2.88 -4.16 -12.17
N ILE A 2 -3.90 -4.60 -12.91
CA ILE A 2 -4.97 -5.47 -12.40
C ILE A 2 -4.43 -6.80 -11.86
N GLU A 3 -3.55 -7.48 -12.60
CA GLU A 3 -2.95 -8.75 -12.18
C GLU A 3 -2.23 -8.64 -10.83
N ALA A 4 -1.43 -7.58 -10.64
CA ALA A 4 -0.74 -7.29 -9.39
C ALA A 4 -1.72 -7.04 -8.22
N ALA A 5 -2.79 -6.29 -8.48
CA ALA A 5 -3.82 -6.02 -7.48
C ALA A 5 -4.67 -7.25 -7.11
N VAL A 6 -4.79 -8.22 -8.02
CA VAL A 6 -5.46 -9.50 -7.78
C VAL A 6 -4.56 -10.49 -7.04
N ALA A 7 -3.26 -10.50 -7.34
CA ALA A 7 -2.30 -11.40 -6.68
C ALA A 7 -2.02 -10.98 -5.23
N LEU A 8 -1.93 -9.68 -4.96
CA LEU A 8 -1.46 -9.15 -3.68
C LEU A 8 -2.28 -9.62 -2.45
N PRO A 9 -3.63 -9.64 -2.46
CA PRO A 9 -4.41 -10.13 -1.32
C PRO A 9 -4.14 -11.60 -0.97
N ASN A 10 -3.87 -12.46 -1.97
CA ASN A 10 -3.54 -13.87 -1.72
C ASN A 10 -2.16 -13.99 -1.08
N LEU A 11 -1.17 -13.23 -1.57
CA LEU A 11 0.16 -13.20 -0.97
C LEU A 11 0.13 -12.66 0.47
N GLU A 12 -0.65 -11.60 0.73
CA GLU A 12 -0.86 -11.08 2.07
C GLU A 12 -1.53 -12.12 2.98
N TYR A 13 -2.52 -12.86 2.48
CA TYR A 13 -3.17 -13.92 3.23
C TYR A 13 -2.20 -15.05 3.60
N ASP A 14 -1.40 -15.53 2.66
CA ASP A 14 -0.44 -16.60 2.89
C ASP A 14 0.72 -16.15 3.80
N ALA A 15 1.19 -14.91 3.67
CA ALA A 15 2.18 -14.33 4.57
C ALA A 15 1.66 -14.23 6.02
N ASN A 16 0.42 -13.75 6.20
CA ASN A 16 -0.21 -13.66 7.52
C ASN A 16 -0.40 -15.05 8.15
N ARG A 17 -0.77 -16.06 7.35
CA ARG A 17 -0.87 -17.45 7.82
C ARG A 17 0.48 -18.01 8.25
N LEU A 18 1.53 -17.71 7.49
CA LEU A 18 2.89 -18.11 7.81
C LEU A 18 3.33 -17.48 9.14
N TYR A 19 3.13 -16.17 9.29
CA TYR A 19 3.44 -15.43 10.52
C TYR A 19 2.70 -15.95 11.75
N ALA A 20 1.40 -16.24 11.61
CA ALA A 20 0.58 -16.74 12.71
C ALA A 20 0.89 -18.19 13.12
N SER A 21 1.62 -18.93 12.28
CA SER A 21 1.87 -20.35 12.51
C SER A 21 3.03 -20.59 13.49
N LYS A 22 2.82 -21.52 14.43
CA LYS A 22 3.83 -21.86 15.44
C LYS A 22 4.77 -22.93 14.90
N HIS A 23 6.03 -22.56 14.67
CA HIS A 23 7.09 -23.49 14.27
C HIS A 23 7.91 -23.87 15.49
N THR A 24 7.88 -25.15 15.86
CA THR A 24 8.50 -25.64 17.11
C THR A 24 9.66 -26.59 16.87
N THR A 25 9.69 -27.26 15.72
CA THR A 25 10.78 -28.16 15.33
C THR A 25 11.64 -27.54 14.24
N GLU A 26 12.90 -27.95 14.17
CA GLU A 26 13.84 -27.47 13.14
C GLU A 26 13.28 -27.71 11.72
N ILE A 27 12.66 -28.87 11.47
CA ILE A 27 12.04 -29.19 10.18
C ILE A 27 10.92 -28.20 9.84
N GLN A 28 10.06 -27.88 10.81
CA GLN A 28 8.98 -26.90 10.62
C GLN A 28 9.53 -25.50 10.35
N ILE A 29 10.56 -25.08 11.09
CA ILE A 29 11.20 -23.77 10.92
C ILE A 29 11.83 -23.68 9.52
N ARG A 30 12.49 -24.75 9.05
CA ARG A 30 13.09 -24.79 7.72
C ARG A 30 12.04 -24.75 6.61
N GLN A 31 10.94 -25.50 6.75
CA GLN A 31 9.83 -25.44 5.80
C GLN A 31 9.20 -24.05 5.75
N ALA A 32 9.02 -23.41 6.91
CA ALA A 32 8.52 -22.05 7.00
C ALA A 32 9.45 -21.04 6.34
N TRP A 33 10.76 -21.20 6.53
CA TRP A 33 11.77 -20.33 5.92
C TRP A 33 11.73 -20.44 4.39
N LEU A 34 11.63 -21.66 3.85
CA LEU A 34 11.47 -21.90 2.41
C LEU A 34 10.15 -21.33 1.88
N ALA A 35 9.07 -21.39 2.65
CA ALA A 35 7.79 -20.78 2.28
C ALA A 35 7.89 -19.24 2.22
N ALA A 36 8.58 -18.60 3.19
CA ALA A 36 8.84 -17.16 3.16
C ALA A 36 9.68 -16.78 1.93
N GLU A 37 10.72 -17.56 1.60
CA GLU A 37 11.53 -17.35 0.40
C GLU A 37 10.70 -17.46 -0.88
N LEU A 38 9.81 -18.45 -0.97
CA LEU A 38 8.90 -18.63 -2.10
C LEU A 38 7.96 -17.42 -2.25
N LEU A 39 7.32 -16.97 -1.16
CA LEU A 39 6.42 -15.81 -1.18
C LEU A 39 7.16 -14.53 -1.56
N LEU A 40 8.41 -14.34 -1.15
CA LEU A 40 9.27 -13.25 -1.62
C LEU A 40 9.53 -13.35 -3.12
N GLY A 41 9.76 -14.56 -3.65
CA GLY A 41 9.88 -14.80 -5.09
C GLY A 41 8.62 -14.43 -5.87
N GLU A 42 7.44 -14.72 -5.33
CA GLU A 42 6.16 -14.33 -5.94
C GLU A 42 5.95 -12.82 -5.86
N ALA A 43 6.25 -12.18 -4.72
CA ALA A 43 6.22 -10.72 -4.59
C ALA A 43 7.18 -10.02 -5.57
N ALA A 44 8.34 -10.63 -5.86
CA ALA A 44 9.28 -10.13 -6.88
C ALA A 44 8.70 -10.14 -8.30
N ILE A 45 7.84 -11.12 -8.63
CA ILE A 45 7.13 -11.16 -9.91
C ILE A 45 6.16 -9.98 -9.97
N VAL A 46 5.41 -9.74 -8.90
CA VAL A 46 4.46 -8.63 -8.79
C VAL A 46 5.15 -7.27 -8.90
N ASP A 47 6.29 -7.06 -8.22
CA ASP A 47 7.05 -5.80 -8.32
C ASP A 47 7.52 -5.53 -9.75
N ARG A 48 8.03 -6.57 -10.44
CA ARG A 48 8.41 -6.45 -11.86
C ARG A 48 7.24 -6.08 -12.76
N GLN A 49 6.07 -6.69 -12.56
CA GLN A 49 4.86 -6.35 -13.30
C GLN A 49 4.42 -4.90 -13.04
N LEU A 50 4.54 -4.42 -11.80
CA LEU A 50 4.22 -3.03 -11.47
C LEU A 50 5.22 -2.05 -12.09
N ASN A 51 6.51 -2.37 -12.12
CA ASN A 51 7.52 -1.54 -12.79
C ASN A 51 7.26 -1.45 -14.31
N GLN A 52 6.87 -2.55 -14.96
CA GLN A 52 6.43 -2.53 -16.36
C GLN A 52 5.17 -1.69 -16.55
N CYS A 53 4.21 -1.84 -15.63
CA CYS A 53 2.98 -1.06 -15.64
C CYS A 53 3.25 0.45 -15.47
N LEU A 54 4.24 0.83 -14.65
CA LEU A 54 4.65 2.22 -14.49
C LEU A 54 5.19 2.79 -15.82
N GLN A 55 6.06 2.05 -16.52
CA GLN A 55 6.58 2.47 -17.82
C GLN A 55 5.47 2.68 -18.85
N GLN A 56 4.46 1.80 -18.87
CA GLN A 56 3.30 1.96 -19.74
C GLN A 56 2.43 3.15 -19.32
N MET A 57 2.12 3.27 -18.02
CA MET A 57 1.28 4.33 -17.47
C MET A 57 1.89 5.72 -17.71
N THR A 58 3.19 5.87 -17.51
CA THR A 58 3.90 7.15 -17.70
C THR A 58 3.91 7.63 -19.16
N SER A 59 3.76 6.72 -20.13
CA SER A 59 3.68 7.09 -21.55
C SER A 59 2.35 7.75 -21.94
N VAL A 60 1.29 7.55 -21.16
CA VAL A 60 -0.07 8.06 -21.43
C VAL A 60 -0.56 9.04 -20.36
N THR A 61 -0.05 8.92 -19.15
CA THR A 61 -0.36 9.79 -18.00
C THR A 61 0.94 10.33 -17.41
N PRO A 62 1.26 11.62 -17.64
CA PRO A 62 2.44 12.24 -17.05
C PRO A 62 2.48 12.10 -15.53
N HIS A 63 3.68 12.18 -14.95
CA HIS A 63 3.83 12.26 -13.50
C HIS A 63 3.09 13.48 -12.94
N PRO A 64 2.34 13.33 -11.82
CA PRO A 64 1.65 14.45 -11.19
C PRO A 64 2.66 15.45 -10.64
N THR A 65 2.36 16.74 -10.80
CA THR A 65 3.24 17.81 -10.30
C THR A 65 2.74 18.32 -8.97
N LEU A 66 3.61 18.37 -7.97
CA LEU A 66 3.28 18.98 -6.68
C LEU A 66 3.24 20.50 -6.82
N VAL A 67 2.09 21.08 -6.51
CA VAL A 67 1.88 22.51 -6.43
C VAL A 67 1.65 22.89 -4.98
N VAL A 68 2.43 23.85 -4.50
CA VAL A 68 2.35 24.36 -3.14
C VAL A 68 1.77 25.76 -3.19
N THR A 69 0.55 25.92 -2.71
CA THR A 69 -0.08 27.20 -2.43
C THR A 69 0.12 27.52 -0.94
N LEU A 70 0.78 28.64 -0.64
CA LEU A 70 0.93 29.14 0.72
C LEU A 70 -0.45 29.57 1.23
N THR A 71 -1.20 28.66 1.84
CA THR A 71 -2.42 28.99 2.61
C THR A 71 -2.09 29.06 4.10
N ALA A 72 -2.83 29.94 4.80
CA ALA A 72 -2.68 30.18 6.22
C ALA A 72 -2.82 28.90 7.05
N GLU A 73 -2.11 28.89 8.17
CA GLU A 73 -1.98 27.83 9.18
C GLU A 73 -3.30 27.06 9.39
N SER A 74 -3.27 25.79 9.01
CA SER A 74 -4.34 24.81 9.25
C SER A 74 -3.70 23.63 9.97
N ASP A 75 -4.27 23.20 11.09
CA ASP A 75 -3.77 22.11 11.94
C ASP A 75 -3.96 20.70 11.32
N THR A 76 -4.07 20.60 9.99
CA THR A 76 -4.36 19.35 9.27
C THR A 76 -3.13 18.87 8.50
N CYS A 77 -2.67 17.65 8.80
CA CYS A 77 -1.45 17.03 8.25
C CYS A 77 -1.34 17.10 6.71
N TYR A 78 -2.43 16.82 5.98
CA TYR A 78 -2.53 17.01 4.54
C TYR A 78 -3.29 18.31 4.23
N LEU A 79 -2.56 19.43 4.25
CA LEU A 79 -3.06 20.79 4.03
C LEU A 79 -3.79 20.96 2.68
N PRO A 80 -4.77 21.87 2.60
CA PRO A 80 -5.30 22.39 1.32
C PRO A 80 -4.24 23.11 0.45
N GLY A 81 -3.11 23.50 1.05
CA GLY A 81 -2.00 24.22 0.42
C GLY A 81 -0.95 23.35 -0.28
N LYS A 82 -1.05 22.02 -0.17
CA LYS A 82 -0.28 21.09 -1.03
C LYS A 82 -1.28 20.37 -1.92
N GLN A 83 -1.12 20.46 -3.23
CA GLN A 83 -1.99 19.80 -4.19
C GLN A 83 -1.16 19.14 -5.27
N LEU A 84 -1.55 17.93 -5.66
CA LEU A 84 -0.99 17.28 -6.85
C LEU A 84 -1.86 17.64 -8.05
N GLN A 85 -1.24 18.19 -9.09
CA GLN A 85 -1.90 18.44 -10.37
C GLN A 85 -1.83 17.19 -11.24
N PHE A 86 -3.02 16.76 -11.67
CA PHE A 86 -3.22 15.64 -12.58
C PHE A 86 -3.78 16.16 -13.90
N THR A 87 -3.50 15.45 -14.99
CA THR A 87 -4.02 15.81 -16.33
C THR A 87 -5.54 15.76 -16.38
N ASP A 88 -6.14 14.74 -15.75
CA ASP A 88 -7.58 14.53 -15.64
C ASP A 88 -7.89 13.59 -14.46
N CYS A 89 -9.19 13.34 -14.22
CA CYS A 89 -9.65 12.44 -13.16
C CYS A 89 -9.14 11.00 -13.33
N SER A 90 -9.06 10.48 -14.56
CA SER A 90 -8.59 9.12 -14.84
C SER A 90 -7.11 8.96 -14.47
N SER A 91 -6.29 9.95 -14.83
CA SER A 91 -4.88 10.05 -14.44
C SER A 91 -4.72 10.06 -12.92
N LYS A 92 -5.56 10.82 -12.20
CA LYS A 92 -5.56 10.83 -10.73
C LYS A 92 -5.81 9.44 -10.14
N CYS A 93 -6.83 8.73 -10.63
CA CYS A 93 -7.15 7.39 -10.15
C CYS A 93 -6.03 6.37 -10.43
N ASN A 94 -5.44 6.41 -11.63
CA ASN A 94 -4.34 5.52 -12.00
C ASN A 94 -3.11 5.70 -11.09
N TRP A 95 -2.72 6.95 -10.83
CA TRP A 95 -1.60 7.27 -9.94
C TRP A 95 -1.85 6.84 -8.50
N LEU A 96 -3.04 7.14 -7.97
CA LEU A 96 -3.46 6.74 -6.64
C LEU A 96 -3.47 5.22 -6.46
N PHE A 97 -4.01 4.51 -7.45
CA PHE A 97 -4.00 3.05 -7.46
C PHE A 97 -2.58 2.49 -7.51
N TYR A 98 -1.73 3.01 -8.40
CA TYR A 98 -0.33 2.59 -8.52
C TYR A 98 0.43 2.75 -7.20
N TRP A 99 0.40 3.95 -6.61
CA TRP A 99 1.07 4.22 -5.33
C TRP A 99 0.54 3.31 -4.22
N SER A 100 -0.77 3.10 -4.15
CA SER A 100 -1.38 2.25 -3.14
C SER A 100 -0.94 0.79 -3.24
N VAL A 101 -0.89 0.24 -4.45
CA VAL A 101 -0.44 -1.14 -4.67
C VAL A 101 1.06 -1.28 -4.35
N ILE A 102 1.89 -0.30 -4.73
CA ILE A 102 3.33 -0.33 -4.42
C ILE A 102 3.58 -0.25 -2.91
N VAL A 103 2.89 0.65 -2.21
CA VAL A 103 3.02 0.83 -0.76
C VAL A 103 2.67 -0.48 -0.05
N ARG A 104 1.54 -1.10 -0.39
CA ARG A 104 1.13 -2.39 0.18
C ARG A 104 2.10 -3.52 -0.14
N LEU A 105 2.51 -3.66 -1.40
CA LEU A 105 3.45 -4.69 -1.82
C LEU A 105 4.78 -4.56 -1.06
N ASN A 106 5.30 -3.35 -0.88
CA ASN A 106 6.57 -3.18 -0.17
C ASN A 106 6.46 -3.49 1.31
N ARG A 107 5.33 -3.21 1.96
CA ARG A 107 5.08 -3.65 3.33
C ARG A 107 5.04 -5.16 3.43
N LEU A 108 4.35 -5.84 2.49
CA LEU A 108 4.37 -7.30 2.42
C LEU A 108 5.79 -7.84 2.25
N ILE A 109 6.60 -7.25 1.36
CA ILE A 109 8.00 -7.65 1.15
C ILE A 109 8.81 -7.47 2.44
N LYS A 110 8.67 -6.33 3.14
CA LYS A 110 9.33 -6.09 4.44
C LYS A 110 8.91 -7.11 5.49
N HIS A 111 7.62 -7.36 5.62
CA HIS A 111 7.09 -8.35 6.55
C HIS A 111 7.62 -9.76 6.28
N LEU A 112 7.66 -10.18 5.01
CA LEU A 112 8.23 -11.46 4.61
C LEU A 112 9.74 -11.54 4.86
N TYR A 113 10.46 -10.43 4.69
CA TYR A 113 11.88 -10.34 5.04
C TYR A 113 12.08 -10.53 6.55
N ASP A 114 11.28 -9.86 7.38
CA ASP A 114 11.33 -9.98 8.84
C ASP A 114 11.03 -11.42 9.29
N ILE A 115 9.99 -12.05 8.72
CA ILE A 115 9.68 -13.47 8.95
C ILE A 115 10.87 -14.35 8.58
N SER A 116 11.45 -14.15 7.39
CA SER A 116 12.59 -14.96 6.92
C SER A 116 13.81 -14.78 7.81
N SER A 117 14.10 -13.55 8.23
CA SER A 117 15.20 -13.22 9.15
C SER A 117 15.01 -13.89 10.52
N GLU A 118 13.80 -13.80 11.08
CA GLU A 118 13.46 -14.44 12.35
C GLU A 118 13.61 -15.96 12.27
N LEU A 119 13.07 -16.60 11.22
CA LEU A 119 13.16 -18.05 11.02
C LEU A 119 14.59 -18.52 10.77
N SER A 120 15.36 -17.78 9.96
CA SER A 120 16.77 -18.06 9.70
C SER A 120 17.59 -18.05 10.99
N SER A 121 17.35 -17.06 11.88
CA SER A 121 18.07 -16.93 13.15
C SER A 121 17.90 -18.14 14.08
N LYS A 122 16.79 -18.88 13.93
CA LYS A 122 16.46 -20.08 14.72
C LYS A 122 17.07 -21.36 14.16
N LEU A 123 17.62 -21.33 12.94
CA LEU A 123 18.25 -22.47 12.30
C LEU A 123 19.77 -22.48 12.54
N PRO A 124 20.40 -23.67 12.68
CA PRO A 124 21.83 -23.77 13.00
C PRO A 124 22.74 -23.27 11.88
N ASP A 125 22.34 -23.43 10.62
CA ASP A 125 23.04 -23.00 9.41
C ASP A 125 22.77 -21.54 9.02
N LYS A 126 21.76 -20.89 9.65
CA LYS A 126 21.37 -19.49 9.39
C LYS A 126 21.25 -19.17 7.90
N PRO A 127 20.37 -19.88 7.17
CA PRO A 127 20.26 -19.74 5.72
C PRO A 127 19.94 -18.28 5.35
N GLN A 128 20.58 -17.79 4.29
CA GLN A 128 20.45 -16.40 3.85
C GLN A 128 19.61 -16.33 2.58
N LEU A 129 18.76 -15.31 2.49
CA LEU A 129 18.07 -14.98 1.25
C LEU A 129 19.08 -14.58 0.17
N SER A 130 18.74 -14.85 -1.09
CA SER A 130 19.57 -14.40 -2.21
C SER A 130 19.67 -12.87 -2.27
N THR A 131 20.75 -12.35 -2.85
CA THR A 131 20.93 -10.90 -3.08
C THR A 131 19.77 -10.29 -3.87
N ALA A 132 19.19 -11.04 -4.80
CA ALA A 132 18.05 -10.59 -5.59
C ALA A 132 16.81 -10.33 -4.72
N LEU A 133 16.52 -11.21 -3.75
CA LEU A 133 15.37 -11.07 -2.86
C LEU A 133 15.59 -10.01 -1.78
N THR A 134 16.82 -9.90 -1.26
CA THR A 134 17.16 -8.85 -0.28
C THR A 134 17.09 -7.43 -0.86
N ASN A 135 17.40 -7.27 -2.15
CA ASN A 135 17.29 -5.98 -2.85
C ASN A 135 15.85 -5.59 -3.27
N LEU A 136 14.83 -6.41 -2.97
CA LEU A 136 13.44 -6.06 -3.28
C LEU A 136 12.87 -4.97 -2.39
N VAL A 137 13.39 -4.85 -1.16
CA VAL A 137 12.91 -3.89 -0.17
C VAL A 137 13.21 -2.47 -0.67
N LYS A 138 12.17 -1.67 -0.94
CA LYS A 138 12.34 -0.26 -1.27
C LYS A 138 12.58 0.58 0.00
N ASP A 139 13.35 1.65 -0.18
CA ASP A 139 13.63 2.65 0.84
C ASP A 139 12.34 3.26 1.39
N ASP A 140 12.30 3.47 2.70
CA ASP A 140 11.16 4.10 3.38
C ASP A 140 10.84 5.47 2.81
N ASP A 141 11.85 6.27 2.44
CA ASP A 141 11.65 7.62 1.91
C ASP A 141 10.80 7.64 0.62
N VAL A 142 10.99 6.64 -0.25
CA VAL A 142 10.20 6.50 -1.49
C VAL A 142 8.75 6.15 -1.17
N LEU A 143 8.56 5.24 -0.22
CA LEU A 143 7.22 4.80 0.20
C LEU A 143 6.49 5.90 0.97
N ASP A 144 7.20 6.66 1.80
CA ASP A 144 6.70 7.81 2.53
C ASP A 144 6.22 8.88 1.54
N GLN A 145 6.98 9.12 0.46
CA GLN A 145 6.56 10.02 -0.62
C GLN A 145 5.31 9.53 -1.35
N TYR A 146 5.19 8.22 -1.63
CA TYR A 146 4.00 7.65 -2.29
C TYR A 146 2.77 7.72 -1.39
N ALA A 147 2.92 7.40 -0.10
CA ALA A 147 1.86 7.54 0.88
C ALA A 147 1.44 9.01 1.04
N ASP A 148 2.39 9.95 1.06
CA ASP A 148 2.08 11.37 1.09
C ASP A 148 1.39 11.87 -0.18
N ASN A 149 1.76 11.36 -1.35
CA ASN A 149 1.06 11.68 -2.58
C ASN A 149 -0.42 11.24 -2.53
N ILE A 150 -0.70 10.07 -1.96
CA ILE A 150 -2.09 9.61 -1.74
C ILE A 150 -2.79 10.56 -0.75
N GLY A 151 -2.17 10.86 0.40
CA GLY A 151 -2.74 11.72 1.43
C GLY A 151 -3.06 13.13 0.92
N ILE A 152 -2.11 13.76 0.21
CA ILE A 152 -2.29 15.06 -0.46
C ILE A 152 -3.46 15.03 -1.45
N SER A 153 -3.55 13.97 -2.26
CA SER A 153 -4.58 13.83 -3.28
C SER A 153 -5.99 13.65 -2.70
N LEU A 154 -6.11 13.06 -1.52
CA LEU A 154 -7.35 12.88 -0.78
C LEU A 154 -7.71 14.14 0.03
N GLY A 155 -6.72 14.78 0.66
CA GLY A 155 -6.88 16.00 1.48
C GLY A 155 -7.29 17.24 0.69
N ALA A 156 -6.92 17.33 -0.60
CA ALA A 156 -7.37 18.40 -1.50
C ALA A 156 -8.87 18.32 -1.87
N GLY A 157 -9.59 17.32 -1.38
CA GLY A 157 -11.02 17.13 -1.60
C GLY A 157 -11.32 15.96 -2.55
N MET A 158 -12.33 15.17 -2.18
CA MET A 158 -12.89 14.10 -3.00
C MET A 158 -14.16 14.63 -3.65
N THR A 159 -14.03 15.22 -4.84
CA THR A 159 -15.22 15.63 -5.60
C THR A 159 -16.00 14.40 -6.05
N ALA A 160 -17.33 14.47 -6.03
CA ALA A 160 -18.24 13.35 -6.34
C ALA A 160 -18.02 12.69 -7.72
N SER A 161 -17.28 13.35 -8.62
CA SER A 161 -16.92 12.86 -9.95
C SER A 161 -15.59 12.09 -10.01
N THR A 162 -14.87 11.96 -8.88
CA THR A 162 -13.50 11.44 -8.87
C THR A 162 -13.39 10.08 -8.18
N PHE A 163 -14.21 9.82 -7.16
CA PHE A 163 -14.27 8.54 -6.45
C PHE A 163 -15.70 8.25 -6.01
N HIS A 164 -16.11 6.98 -6.11
CA HIS A 164 -17.13 6.46 -5.22
C HIS A 164 -16.57 6.42 -3.80
N ALA A 165 -17.34 6.75 -2.75
CA ALA A 165 -16.80 6.83 -1.39
C ALA A 165 -16.13 5.52 -0.92
N GLN A 166 -16.55 4.38 -1.49
CA GLN A 166 -15.93 3.07 -1.28
C GLN A 166 -14.47 2.99 -1.78
N GLU A 167 -14.15 3.64 -2.90
CA GLU A 167 -12.79 3.67 -3.46
C GLU A 167 -11.87 4.55 -2.61
N ALA A 168 -12.39 5.70 -2.18
CA ALA A 168 -11.72 6.59 -1.23
C ALA A 168 -11.39 5.87 0.09
N LEU A 169 -12.33 5.10 0.62
CA LEU A 169 -12.16 4.34 1.85
C LEU A 169 -11.00 3.33 1.74
N ILE A 170 -10.87 2.65 0.61
CA ILE A 170 -9.74 1.73 0.35
C ILE A 170 -8.41 2.47 0.41
N PHE A 171 -8.29 3.66 -0.20
CA PHE A 171 -7.05 4.44 -0.17
C PHE A 171 -6.71 4.94 1.22
N VAL A 172 -7.69 5.45 1.97
CA VAL A 172 -7.47 5.92 3.36
C VAL A 172 -7.09 4.75 4.27
N PHE A 173 -7.68 3.56 4.08
CA PHE A 173 -7.33 2.37 4.86
C PHE A 173 -5.90 1.89 4.56
N ASN A 174 -5.49 1.89 3.28
CA ASN A 174 -4.12 1.57 2.91
C ASN A 174 -3.11 2.55 3.53
N LEU A 175 -3.46 3.85 3.58
CA LEU A 175 -2.65 4.85 4.26
C LEU A 175 -2.61 4.66 5.78
N TYR A 176 -3.75 4.38 6.40
CA TYR A 176 -3.83 4.12 7.83
C TYR A 176 -2.85 3.02 8.21
N THR A 177 -2.95 1.87 7.54
CA THR A 177 -2.12 0.72 7.86
C THR A 177 -0.64 1.00 7.57
N TYR A 178 -0.30 1.78 6.54
CA TYR A 178 1.07 2.20 6.28
C TYR A 178 1.63 3.12 7.37
N TRP A 179 0.91 4.18 7.74
CA TRP A 179 1.41 5.14 8.74
C TRP A 179 1.44 4.57 10.16
N GLU A 180 0.53 3.64 10.48
CA GLU A 180 0.55 2.88 11.73
C GLU A 180 1.84 2.04 11.84
N ASP A 181 2.20 1.30 10.78
CA ASP A 181 3.42 0.51 10.69
C ASP A 181 4.69 1.38 10.78
N ARG A 182 4.65 2.58 10.18
CA ARG A 182 5.71 3.59 10.29
C ARG A 182 5.77 4.30 11.65
N GLY A 183 4.79 4.11 12.53
CA GLY A 183 4.68 4.80 13.81
C GLY A 183 4.41 6.31 13.70
N ASN A 184 3.85 6.79 12.57
CA ASN A 184 3.54 8.21 12.37
C ASN A 184 2.17 8.57 12.92
N VAL A 185 2.12 8.92 14.21
CA VAL A 185 0.89 9.20 14.97
C VAL A 185 0.03 10.30 14.31
N GLU A 186 0.64 11.36 13.78
CA GLU A 186 -0.09 12.48 13.17
C GLU A 186 -0.86 12.04 11.93
N LYS A 187 -0.18 11.33 11.01
CA LYS A 187 -0.78 10.84 9.76
C LYS A 187 -1.78 9.72 10.01
N THR A 188 -1.53 8.84 10.99
CA THR A 188 -2.49 7.83 11.43
C THR A 188 -3.78 8.47 11.97
N ASN A 189 -3.66 9.50 12.81
CA ASN A 189 -4.81 10.24 13.33
C ASN A 189 -5.61 10.93 12.22
N TRP A 190 -4.92 11.50 11.24
CA TRP A 190 -5.58 12.08 10.06
C TRP A 190 -6.39 11.02 9.29
N CYS A 191 -5.84 9.82 9.10
CA CYS A 191 -6.59 8.73 8.45
C CYS A 191 -7.83 8.33 9.25
N ILE A 192 -7.73 8.21 10.58
CA ILE A 192 -8.87 7.90 11.46
C ILE A 192 -9.97 8.96 11.33
N GLN A 193 -9.61 10.25 11.41
CA GLN A 193 -10.56 11.36 11.27
C GLN A 193 -11.24 11.35 9.90
N THR A 194 -10.47 11.06 8.84
CA THR A 194 -10.99 10.98 7.47
C THR A 194 -11.97 9.81 7.30
N LEU A 195 -11.66 8.63 7.86
CA LEU A 195 -12.56 7.48 7.86
C LEU A 195 -13.85 7.77 8.64
N GLN A 196 -13.77 8.45 9.78
CA GLN A 196 -14.94 8.87 10.55
C GLN A 196 -15.81 9.87 9.77
N ALA A 197 -15.18 10.84 9.08
CA ALA A 197 -15.90 11.79 8.24
C ALA A 197 -16.63 11.10 7.08
N LEU A 198 -15.95 10.14 6.41
CA LEU A 198 -16.56 9.32 5.35
C LEU A 198 -17.73 8.50 5.87
N GLN A 199 -17.58 7.83 7.01
CA GLN A 199 -18.66 7.07 7.64
C GLN A 199 -19.88 7.96 7.99
N ASN A 200 -19.64 9.20 8.42
CA ASN A 200 -20.69 10.15 8.75
C ASN A 200 -21.38 10.75 7.51
N HIS A 201 -20.69 10.80 6.37
CA HIS A 201 -21.29 11.11 5.06
C HIS A 201 -22.05 9.90 4.48
N ASP A 202 -21.73 8.67 4.90
CA ASP A 202 -22.29 7.40 4.42
C ASP A 202 -23.61 6.93 5.07
N ARG A 203 -24.30 7.75 5.87
CA ARG A 203 -25.74 7.48 6.13
C ARG A 203 -26.63 7.56 4.85
N SER A 204 -26.03 7.85 3.69
CA SER A 204 -26.65 7.79 2.36
C SER A 204 -25.99 6.77 1.40
N LEU A 205 -25.07 5.93 1.86
CA LEU A 205 -24.45 4.88 1.05
C LEU A 205 -25.02 3.52 1.43
N ASP A 206 -26.32 3.36 1.12
CA ASP A 206 -26.88 2.03 0.92
C ASP A 206 -26.05 1.37 -0.18
N ILE A 207 -25.36 0.29 0.18
CA ILE A 207 -24.83 -0.64 -0.80
C ILE A 207 -26.07 -1.19 -1.51
N GLU A 208 -26.42 -0.66 -2.68
CA GLU A 208 -27.36 -1.30 -3.60
C GLU A 208 -26.73 -2.62 -4.04
N VAL A 209 -26.92 -3.65 -3.22
CA VAL A 209 -26.80 -5.03 -3.66
C VAL A 209 -27.92 -5.19 -4.66
N ASN A 210 -27.58 -5.12 -5.95
CA ASN A 210 -28.49 -5.39 -7.05
C ASN A 210 -29.38 -6.59 -6.70
N PRO A 211 -30.71 -6.42 -6.54
CA PRO A 211 -31.58 -7.56 -6.38
C PRO A 211 -31.48 -8.38 -7.66
N SER A 212 -31.15 -9.66 -7.49
CA SER A 212 -31.02 -10.64 -8.57
C SER A 212 -32.22 -10.58 -9.51
N ARG A 213 -31.94 -10.42 -10.81
CA ARG A 213 -32.92 -10.54 -11.90
C ARG A 213 -33.41 -11.98 -12.05
#